data_AF-A0A8T4BYM6-F1
#
_entry.id   AF-A0A8T4BYM6-F1
#
_cell.length_a   1.000
_cell.length_b   1.000
_cell.length_c   1.000
_cell.angle_alpha   90.00
_cell.angle_beta   90.00
_cell.angle_gamma   90.00
#
_symmetry.space_group_name_H-M   'P 1'
#
loop_
_entity.id
_entity.type
_entity.pdbx_description
1 polymer ?
#
loop_
_entity_poly.entity_id
_entity_poly.type
_entity_poly.pdbx_seq_one_letter_code
_entity_poly.pdbx_strand_id
1 'polypeptide(L)'
;MKIFIAGSMHFAKEMLEAQKLLNGLGFESMIPADTHECVDRPELNMDAEHCFNTDIMRSCMEMQEKCNAILVLNYPRDGIDGYIGASSLMELYLAYYLKQKIFLLHTPPPKDIARSSHEVMHMKPIILNGDISRIKEHV
;
A
#
# COMPACT_ATOMS: atom_id res chain seq x y z
N MET A 1 -1.58 -16.59 4.53
CA MET A 1 -1.12 -15.25 4.93
C MET A 1 -2.11 -14.24 4.38
N LYS A 2 -2.51 -13.26 5.19
CA LYS A 2 -3.43 -12.18 4.79
C LYS A 2 -2.67 -10.87 4.61
N ILE A 3 -2.89 -10.19 3.49
CA ILE A 3 -2.08 -9.05 3.05
C ILE A 3 -2.96 -7.82 2.85
N PHE A 4 -2.64 -6.71 3.50
CA PHE A 4 -3.25 -5.42 3.21
C PHE A 4 -2.50 -4.76 2.04
N ILE A 5 -3.22 -4.38 0.99
CA ILE A 5 -2.66 -3.68 -0.17
C ILE A 5 -2.82 -2.19 0.08
N ALA A 6 -1.73 -1.45 -0.08
CA ALA A 6 -1.64 -0.01 0.14
C ALA A 6 -1.00 0.67 -1.08
N GLY A 7 -1.22 1.98 -1.21
CA GLY A 7 -0.64 2.78 -2.30
C GLY A 7 -1.41 4.07 -2.53
N SER A 8 -1.00 4.84 -3.55
CA SER A 8 -1.79 6.01 -3.96
C SER A 8 -3.11 5.54 -4.57
N MET A 9 -4.22 6.17 -4.18
CA MET A 9 -5.54 5.95 -4.79
C MET A 9 -5.59 6.36 -6.27
N HIS A 10 -4.56 7.04 -6.80
CA HIS A 10 -4.36 7.17 -8.25
C HIS A 10 -4.27 5.81 -8.96
N PHE A 11 -3.80 4.78 -8.24
CA PHE A 11 -3.61 3.41 -8.73
C PHE A 11 -4.69 2.45 -8.20
N ALA A 12 -5.92 2.93 -7.98
CA ALA A 12 -7.01 2.12 -7.44
C ALA A 12 -7.34 0.89 -8.33
N LYS A 13 -7.18 1.02 -9.66
CA LYS A 13 -7.38 -0.10 -10.59
C LYS A 13 -6.32 -1.19 -10.41
N GLU A 14 -5.07 -0.78 -10.29
CA GLU A 14 -3.92 -1.64 -10.06
C GLU A 14 -4.01 -2.33 -8.70
N MET A 15 -4.60 -1.69 -7.68
CA MET A 15 -4.91 -2.35 -6.41
C MET A 15 -5.88 -3.52 -6.57
N LEU A 16 -6.94 -3.36 -7.39
CA LEU A 16 -7.87 -4.45 -7.69
C LEU A 16 -7.20 -5.58 -8.47
N GLU A 17 -6.29 -5.25 -9.40
CA GLU A 17 -5.52 -6.25 -10.14
C GLU A 17 -4.54 -7.01 -9.24
N ALA A 18 -3.82 -6.29 -8.37
CA ALA A 18 -2.95 -6.87 -7.36
C ALA A 18 -3.73 -7.78 -6.40
N GLN A 19 -4.94 -7.38 -6.00
CA GLN A 19 -5.82 -8.20 -5.16
C GLN A 19 -6.18 -9.52 -5.84
N LYS A 20 -6.61 -9.47 -7.12
CA LYS A 20 -6.89 -10.68 -7.91
C LYS A 20 -5.67 -11.57 -8.04
N LEU A 21 -4.50 -11.00 -8.28
CA LEU A 21 -3.24 -11.73 -8.40
C LEU A 21 -2.88 -12.42 -7.08
N LEU A 22 -2.91 -11.70 -5.95
CA LEU A 22 -2.63 -12.27 -4.63
C LEU A 22 -3.59 -13.41 -4.29
N ASN A 23 -4.88 -13.23 -4.56
CA ASN A 23 -5.89 -14.28 -4.35
C ASN A 23 -5.63 -15.49 -5.25
N GLY A 24 -5.25 -15.29 -6.51
CA GLY A 24 -4.85 -16.35 -7.44
C GLY A 24 -3.59 -17.10 -7.02
N LEU A 25 -2.70 -16.46 -6.24
CA LEU A 25 -1.51 -17.07 -5.65
C LEU A 25 -1.80 -17.80 -4.32
N GLY A 26 -3.05 -17.79 -3.84
CA GLY A 26 -3.46 -18.47 -2.60
C GLY A 26 -3.33 -17.61 -1.34
N PHE A 27 -3.12 -16.30 -1.46
CA PHE A 27 -3.14 -15.37 -0.34
C PHE A 27 -4.53 -14.77 -0.15
N GLU A 28 -4.89 -14.44 1.09
CA GLU A 28 -6.02 -13.54 1.31
C GLU A 28 -5.53 -12.09 1.22
N SER A 29 -6.35 -11.19 0.68
CA SER A 29 -5.98 -9.78 0.57
C SER A 29 -7.12 -8.82 0.91
N MET A 30 -6.76 -7.69 1.51
CA MET A 30 -7.63 -6.54 1.79
C MET A 30 -7.10 -5.32 1.04
N ILE A 31 -8.00 -4.41 0.65
CA ILE A 31 -7.73 -3.15 -0.04
C ILE A 31 -8.44 -2.01 0.70
N PRO A 32 -8.06 -0.74 0.48
CA PRO A 32 -8.77 0.41 1.05
C PRO A 32 -10.27 0.37 0.73
N ALA A 33 -11.11 0.77 1.68
CA ALA A 33 -12.57 0.58 1.61
C ALA A 33 -13.21 1.35 0.44
N ASP A 34 -12.63 2.48 0.09
CA ASP A 34 -13.00 3.40 -0.98
C ASP A 34 -12.39 3.03 -2.34
N THR A 35 -11.66 1.91 -2.46
CA THR A 35 -10.98 1.54 -3.71
C THR A 35 -11.95 1.46 -4.90
N HIS A 36 -13.10 0.82 -4.71
CA HIS A 36 -14.09 0.71 -5.78
C HIS A 36 -14.66 2.07 -6.17
N GLU A 37 -14.94 2.94 -5.21
CA GLU A 37 -15.46 4.29 -5.46
C GLU A 37 -14.42 5.16 -6.20
N CYS A 38 -13.15 5.07 -5.80
CA CYS A 38 -12.04 5.79 -6.44
C CYS A 38 -11.71 5.27 -7.85
N VAL A 39 -12.05 4.03 -8.20
CA VAL A 39 -11.93 3.53 -9.57
C VAL A 39 -12.91 4.25 -10.51
N ASP A 40 -14.13 4.48 -10.03
CA ASP A 40 -15.20 5.14 -10.80
C ASP A 40 -15.09 6.66 -10.75
N ARG A 41 -14.64 7.21 -9.61
CA ARG A 41 -14.52 8.65 -9.31
C ARG A 41 -13.19 8.95 -8.62
N PRO A 42 -12.09 9.04 -9.38
CA PRO A 42 -10.75 9.25 -8.83
C PRO A 42 -10.59 10.51 -7.98
N GLU A 43 -11.44 11.52 -8.17
CA GLU A 43 -11.46 12.78 -7.42
C GLU A 43 -11.85 12.64 -5.94
N LEU A 44 -12.54 11.56 -5.56
CA LEU A 44 -13.02 11.35 -4.19
C LEU A 44 -11.89 11.18 -3.18
N ASN A 45 -10.72 10.70 -3.62
CA ASN A 45 -9.55 10.51 -2.74
C ASN A 45 -8.96 11.81 -2.19
N MET A 46 -9.34 12.98 -2.74
CA MET A 46 -8.93 14.30 -2.29
C MET A 46 -10.11 15.12 -1.76
N ASP A 47 -11.33 14.57 -1.78
CA ASP A 47 -12.52 15.21 -1.23
C ASP A 47 -12.51 15.06 0.29
N ALA A 48 -12.28 16.18 0.99
CA ALA A 48 -12.21 16.22 2.43
C ALA A 48 -13.54 15.84 3.09
N GLU A 49 -14.69 16.24 2.53
CA GLU A 49 -16.00 15.92 3.08
C GLU A 49 -16.28 14.42 2.95
N HIS A 50 -15.97 13.84 1.79
CA HIS A 50 -16.04 12.40 1.60
C HIS A 50 -15.14 11.66 2.59
N CYS A 51 -13.86 12.04 2.69
CA CYS A 51 -12.88 11.42 3.60
C CYS A 51 -13.30 11.50 5.07
N PHE A 52 -13.85 12.64 5.52
CA PHE A 52 -14.28 12.83 6.91
C PHE A 52 -15.55 12.05 7.25
N ASN A 53 -16.51 12.02 6.35
CA ASN A 53 -17.78 11.34 6.60
C ASN A 53 -17.65 9.81 6.57
N THR A 54 -16.65 9.28 5.87
CA THR A 54 -16.41 7.84 5.71
C THR A 54 -15.38 7.28 6.69
N ASP A 55 -14.60 8.14 7.36
CA ASP A 55 -13.46 7.78 8.23
C ASP A 55 -12.55 6.70 7.58
N ILE A 56 -12.24 6.89 6.28
CA ILE A 56 -11.46 5.94 5.47
C ILE A 56 -10.14 5.59 6.15
N MET A 57 -9.47 6.57 6.76
CA MET A 57 -8.20 6.34 7.45
C MET A 57 -8.35 5.30 8.56
N ARG A 58 -9.33 5.46 9.46
CA ARG A 58 -9.55 4.48 10.54
C ARG A 58 -9.96 3.13 9.98
N SER A 59 -10.86 3.10 8.99
CA SER A 59 -11.30 1.87 8.35
C SER A 59 -10.12 1.09 7.75
N CYS A 60 -9.22 1.76 7.04
CA CYS A 60 -8.00 1.17 6.50
C CYS A 60 -7.09 0.62 7.60
N MET A 61 -6.88 1.35 8.70
CA MET A 61 -6.09 0.88 9.84
C MET A 61 -6.70 -0.37 10.49
N GLU A 62 -8.02 -0.38 10.73
CA GLU A 62 -8.73 -1.54 11.30
C GLU A 62 -8.72 -2.76 10.37
N MET A 63 -8.71 -2.55 9.05
CA MET A 63 -8.54 -3.62 8.07
C MET A 63 -7.09 -4.13 8.06
N GLN A 64 -6.12 -3.22 8.09
CA GLN A 64 -4.71 -3.56 8.13
C GLN A 64 -4.36 -4.35 9.40
N GLU A 65 -4.90 -4.00 10.57
CA GLU A 65 -4.69 -4.74 11.83
C GLU A 65 -5.06 -6.22 11.75
N LYS A 66 -6.00 -6.58 10.87
CA LYS A 66 -6.45 -7.97 10.65
C LYS A 66 -5.50 -8.76 9.72
N CYS A 67 -4.48 -8.11 9.16
CA CYS A 67 -3.55 -8.69 8.19
C CYS A 67 -2.23 -9.10 8.84
N ASN A 68 -1.50 -10.02 8.19
CA ASN A 68 -0.17 -10.45 8.60
C ASN A 68 0.94 -9.65 7.92
N ALA A 69 0.62 -8.99 6.81
CA ALA A 69 1.58 -8.27 5.97
C ALA A 69 0.92 -7.05 5.32
N ILE A 70 1.75 -6.10 4.90
CA ILE A 70 1.38 -5.00 4.01
C ILE A 70 2.15 -5.11 2.70
N LEU A 71 1.49 -4.83 1.58
CA LEU A 71 2.10 -4.64 0.27
C LEU A 71 1.82 -3.21 -0.20
N VAL A 72 2.85 -2.38 -0.33
CA VAL A 72 2.72 -1.04 -0.91
C VAL A 72 3.02 -1.11 -2.41
N LEU A 73 2.04 -0.75 -3.22
CA LEU A 73 2.17 -0.58 -4.67
C LEU A 73 2.76 0.80 -5.00
N ASN A 74 4.05 0.97 -4.73
CA ASN A 74 4.76 2.23 -4.93
C ASN A 74 5.20 2.42 -6.39
N TYR A 75 4.21 2.48 -7.30
CA TYR A 75 4.41 2.82 -8.70
C TYR A 75 5.00 4.23 -8.89
N PRO A 76 5.65 4.52 -10.03
CA PRO A 76 6.11 5.87 -10.34
C PRO A 76 4.97 6.89 -10.35
N ARG A 77 5.15 8.01 -9.66
CA ARG A 77 4.17 9.11 -9.63
C ARG A 77 4.89 10.45 -9.51
N ASP A 78 4.37 11.47 -10.18
CA ASP A 78 4.90 12.85 -10.15
C ASP A 78 6.40 12.94 -10.50
N GLY A 79 6.86 12.06 -11.40
CA GLY A 79 8.27 11.96 -11.81
C GLY A 79 9.19 11.27 -10.80
N ILE A 80 8.64 10.63 -9.77
CA ILE A 80 9.38 9.93 -8.72
C ILE A 80 9.13 8.42 -8.84
N ASP A 81 10.17 7.67 -9.19
CA ASP A 81 10.12 6.20 -9.17
C ASP A 81 10.06 5.68 -7.72
N GLY A 82 9.28 4.61 -7.50
CA GLY A 82 9.14 4.04 -6.16
C GLY A 82 8.37 4.93 -5.19
N TYR A 83 7.54 5.85 -5.68
CA TYR A 83 6.85 6.89 -4.90
C TYR A 83 6.03 6.31 -3.73
N ILE A 84 6.25 6.87 -2.54
CA ILE A 84 5.49 6.55 -1.33
C ILE A 84 4.80 7.84 -0.85
N GLY A 85 3.47 7.87 -0.96
CA GLY A 85 2.65 8.97 -0.48
C GLY A 85 2.53 9.00 1.05
N ALA A 86 2.03 10.12 1.60
CA ALA A 86 1.89 10.31 3.03
C ALA A 86 1.00 9.25 3.70
N SER A 87 -0.12 8.87 3.07
CA SER A 87 -1.01 7.80 3.58
C SER A 87 -0.29 6.46 3.66
N SER A 88 0.38 6.03 2.58
CA SER A 88 1.15 4.78 2.58
C SER A 88 2.33 4.81 3.55
N LEU A 89 2.94 5.96 3.78
CA LEU A 89 3.97 6.11 4.81
C LEU A 89 3.39 5.83 6.22
N MET A 90 2.20 6.36 6.55
CA MET A 90 1.53 6.08 7.82
C MET A 90 1.18 4.59 7.97
N GLU A 91 0.68 3.96 6.91
CA GLU A 91 0.37 2.53 6.88
C GLU A 91 1.63 1.66 7.07
N LEU A 92 2.78 2.08 6.52
CA LEU A 92 4.08 1.43 6.77
C LEU A 92 4.51 1.54 8.24
N TYR A 93 4.36 2.70 8.87
CA TYR A 93 4.64 2.86 10.30
C TYR A 93 3.74 1.97 11.16
N LEU A 94 2.44 1.89 10.83
CA LEU A 94 1.50 1.00 11.51
C LEU A 94 1.93 -0.47 11.33
N ALA A 95 2.29 -0.88 10.11
CA ALA A 95 2.75 -2.23 9.83
C ALA A 95 3.98 -2.60 10.66
N TYR A 96 4.94 -1.67 10.77
CA TYR A 96 6.13 -1.85 11.59
C TYR A 96 5.78 -2.01 13.08
N TYR A 97 4.87 -1.18 13.61
CA TYR A 97 4.38 -1.30 14.98
C TYR A 97 3.69 -2.66 15.24
N LEU A 98 2.86 -3.09 14.30
CA LEU A 98 2.13 -4.37 14.36
C LEU A 98 3.01 -5.60 14.05
N LYS A 99 4.30 -5.41 13.75
CA LYS A 99 5.25 -6.48 13.38
C LYS A 99 4.80 -7.27 12.14
N GLN A 100 4.12 -6.60 11.22
CA GLN A 100 3.71 -7.17 9.95
C GLN A 100 4.92 -7.35 9.02
N LYS A 101 4.86 -8.32 8.10
CA LYS A 101 5.82 -8.37 6.98
C LYS A 101 5.54 -7.15 6.08
N ILE A 102 6.59 -6.41 5.72
CA ILE A 102 6.48 -5.21 4.88
C ILE A 102 7.03 -5.53 3.50
N PHE A 103 6.18 -5.44 2.48
CA PHE A 103 6.55 -5.58 1.08
C PHE A 103 6.41 -4.25 0.35
N LEU A 104 7.42 -3.90 -0.45
CA LEU A 104 7.33 -2.80 -1.41
C LEU A 104 7.46 -3.37 -2.82
N LEU A 105 6.60 -2.92 -3.73
CA LEU A 105 6.66 -3.35 -5.13
C LEU A 105 7.98 -2.95 -5.79
N HIS A 106 8.41 -1.71 -5.57
CA HIS A 106 9.64 -1.13 -6.10
C HIS A 106 10.52 -0.60 -4.96
N THR A 107 11.80 -0.38 -5.24
CA THR A 107 12.70 0.30 -4.31
C THR A 107 12.23 1.75 -4.11
N PRO A 108 12.12 2.26 -2.88
CA PRO A 108 11.80 3.67 -2.66
C PRO A 108 12.89 4.59 -3.24
N PRO A 109 12.56 5.84 -3.61
CA PRO A 109 13.54 6.77 -4.17
C PRO A 109 14.65 7.07 -3.16
N PRO A 110 15.82 7.54 -3.59
CA PRO A 110 16.89 7.92 -2.67
C PRO A 110 16.46 9.11 -1.77
N LYS A 111 17.10 9.21 -0.59
CA LYS A 111 16.68 10.14 0.49
C LYS A 111 16.75 11.63 0.14
N ASP A 112 17.54 11.98 -0.86
CA ASP A 112 17.67 13.33 -1.41
C ASP A 112 16.46 13.72 -2.27
N ILE A 113 15.77 12.74 -2.87
CA ILE A 113 14.51 12.92 -3.59
C ILE A 113 13.33 12.88 -2.62
N ALA A 114 13.26 11.89 -1.73
CA ALA A 114 12.23 11.80 -0.72
C ALA A 114 12.83 11.46 0.65
N ARG A 115 12.76 12.41 1.60
CA ARG A 115 13.38 12.27 2.91
C ARG A 115 12.92 11.02 3.66
N SER A 116 11.62 10.72 3.56
CA SER A 116 10.97 9.55 4.21
C SER A 116 11.53 8.20 3.79
N SER A 117 12.22 8.12 2.64
CA SER A 117 12.83 6.86 2.19
C SER A 117 13.85 6.31 3.17
N HIS A 118 14.55 7.17 3.93
CA HIS A 118 15.51 6.72 4.92
C HIS A 118 14.82 5.94 6.05
N GLU A 119 13.71 6.47 6.57
CA GLU A 119 12.91 5.85 7.59
C GLU A 119 12.21 4.58 7.09
N VAL A 120 11.69 4.60 5.86
CA VAL A 120 11.09 3.39 5.23
C VAL A 120 12.10 2.26 5.17
N MET A 121 13.35 2.52 4.79
CA MET A 121 14.38 1.48 4.73
C MET A 121 14.78 0.95 6.11
N HIS A 122 14.67 1.74 7.18
CA HIS A 122 14.89 1.26 8.55
C HIS A 122 13.85 0.24 9.01
N MET A 123 12.65 0.23 8.40
CA MET A 123 11.63 -0.79 8.65
C MET A 123 11.96 -2.15 7.99
N LYS A 124 13.08 -2.22 7.24
CA LYS A 124 13.58 -3.42 6.54
C LYS A 124 12.53 -4.07 5.62
N PRO A 125 11.97 -3.31 4.67
CA PRO A 125 11.01 -3.86 3.72
C PRO A 125 11.65 -4.92 2.82
N ILE A 126 10.83 -5.84 2.33
CA ILE A 126 11.17 -6.78 1.27
C ILE A 126 10.81 -6.15 -0.07
N ILE A 127 11.80 -5.97 -0.95
CA ILE A 127 11.61 -5.35 -2.27
C ILE A 127 11.32 -6.42 -3.33
N LEU A 128 10.16 -6.29 -3.97
CA LEU A 128 9.65 -7.28 -4.93
C LEU A 128 10.13 -7.06 -6.36
N ASN A 129 10.80 -5.94 -6.66
CA ASN A 129 11.32 -5.61 -8.00
C ASN A 129 10.24 -5.69 -9.11
N GLY A 130 9.03 -5.21 -8.81
CA GLY A 130 7.91 -5.17 -9.75
C GLY A 130 7.13 -6.48 -9.88
N ASP A 131 7.52 -7.55 -9.19
CA ASP A 131 6.84 -8.86 -9.29
C ASP A 131 6.21 -9.27 -7.95
N ILE A 132 4.89 -9.08 -7.85
CA ILE A 132 4.09 -9.45 -6.68
C ILE A 132 4.19 -10.96 -6.37
N SER A 133 4.42 -11.81 -7.36
CA SER A 133 4.46 -13.26 -7.17
C SER A 133 5.61 -13.73 -6.29
N ARG A 134 6.66 -12.90 -6.15
CA ARG A 134 7.82 -13.12 -5.29
C ARG A 134 7.49 -13.12 -3.80
N ILE A 135 6.30 -12.66 -3.39
CA ILE A 135 5.81 -12.83 -2.01
C ILE A 135 5.84 -14.30 -1.58
N LYS A 136 5.67 -15.26 -2.51
CA LYS A 136 5.76 -16.70 -2.25
C LYS A 136 7.13 -17.16 -1.71
N GLU A 137 8.20 -16.40 -1.95
CA GLU A 137 9.54 -16.70 -1.45
C GLU A 137 9.68 -16.38 0.04
N HIS A 138 8.70 -15.66 0.61
CA HIS A 138 8.76 -15.07 1.94
C HIS A 138 7.59 -15.48 2.83
N VAL A 139 6.85 -16.55 2.50
CA VAL A 139 5.68 -17.00 3.28
C VAL A 139 6.12 -17.81 4.49
#